data_AF-A0A1H8W6G6-F1
#
_entry.id   AF-A0A1H8W6G6-F1
#
_cell.length_a   1.000
_cell.length_b   1.000
_cell.length_c   1.000
_cell.angle_alpha   90.00
_cell.angle_beta   90.00
_cell.angle_gamma   90.00
#
_symmetry.space_group_name_H-M   'P 1'
#
loop_
_entity.id
_entity.type
_entity.pdbx_description
1 polymer ?
#
loop_
_entity_poly.entity_id
_entity_poly.type
_entity_poly.pdbx_seq_one_letter_code
_entity_poly.pdbx_strand_id
1 'polypeptide(L)' 'MELTTLDEAILDELNEGARTQGFLVDATGEPRYKIHERLKLLTAVGYIENIHESTALYEIRTDPRAASGE' A
#
# COMPACT_ATOMS: atom_id res chain seq x y z
N MET A 1 11.77 0.53 -8.59
CA MET A 1 10.82 -0.58 -8.83
C MET A 1 9.70 0.00 -9.67
N GLU A 2 9.32 -0.68 -10.75
CA GLU A 2 8.13 -0.29 -11.51
C GLU A 2 6.86 -0.62 -10.70
N LEU A 3 5.97 0.36 -10.55
CA LEU A 3 4.68 0.17 -9.89
C LEU A 3 3.75 -0.58 -10.84
N THR A 4 3.01 -1.54 -10.28
CA THR A 4 1.91 -2.20 -10.97
C THR A 4 0.61 -1.44 -10.70
N THR A 5 -0.43 -1.68 -11.50
CA THR A 5 -1.78 -1.12 -11.27
C THR A 5 -2.32 -1.45 -9.87
N LEU A 6 -1.93 -2.60 -9.30
CA LEU A 6 -2.32 -2.95 -7.93
C LEU A 6 -1.56 -2.13 -6.88
N ASP A 7 -0.30 -1.80 -7.12
CA ASP A 7 0.42 -0.90 -6.20
C ASP A 7 -0.18 0.49 -6.20
N GLU A 8 -0.52 1.00 -7.38
CA GLU A 8 -1.18 2.29 -7.53
C GLU A 8 -2.50 2.32 -6.76
N ALA A 9 -3.34 1.29 -6.92
CA ALA A 9 -4.59 1.18 -6.17
C ALA A 9 -4.37 1.10 -4.65
N ILE A 10 -3.36 0.36 -4.18
CA ILE A 10 -3.01 0.31 -2.74
C ILE A 10 -2.55 1.68 -2.24
N LEU A 11 -1.70 2.37 -3.01
CA LEU A 11 -1.18 3.69 -2.64
C LEU A 11 -2.30 4.75 -2.66
N ASP A 12 -3.28 4.65 -3.56
CA ASP A 12 -4.45 5.54 -3.58
C ASP A 12 -5.26 5.41 -2.29
N GLU A 13 -5.59 4.17 -1.89
CA GLU A 13 -6.31 3.90 -0.64
C GLU A 13 -5.53 4.39 0.60
N LEU A 14 -4.20 4.25 0.60
CA LEU A 14 -3.35 4.70 1.71
C LEU A 14 -3.12 6.21 1.74
N ASN A 15 -3.27 6.91 0.61
CA ASN A 15 -3.30 8.37 0.58
C ASN A 15 -4.56 8.94 1.24
N GLU A 16 -5.67 8.20 1.23
CA GLU A 16 -6.90 8.55 1.97
C GLU A 16 -6.82 8.25 3.48
N GLY A 17 -5.70 7.68 3.95
CA GLY A 17 -5.42 7.40 5.35
C GLY A 17 -5.08 5.94 5.60
N ALA A 18 -4.70 5.62 6.84
CA ALA A 18 -4.23 4.28 7.18
C ALA A 18 -5.32 3.21 6.94
N ARG A 19 -4.94 2.10 6.28
CA ARG A 19 -5.83 0.97 5.97
C ARG A 19 -5.21 -0.34 6.43
N THR A 20 -6.06 -1.27 6.86
CA THR A 20 -5.60 -2.63 7.17
C THR A 20 -5.42 -3.44 5.89
N GLN A 21 -4.60 -4.49 5.94
CA GLN A 21 -4.53 -5.46 4.83
C GLN A 21 -5.91 -6.04 4.47
N GLY A 22 -6.80 -6.23 5.46
CA GLY A 22 -8.16 -6.70 5.22
C GLY A 22 -8.97 -5.70 4.40
N PHE A 23 -8.93 -4.42 4.78
CA PHE A 23 -9.59 -3.36 4.02
C PHE A 23 -9.10 -3.30 2.57
N LEU A 24 -7.79 -3.37 2.35
CA LEU A 24 -7.21 -3.30 1.01
C LEU A 24 -7.66 -4.48 0.12
N VAL A 25 -7.84 -5.67 0.69
CA VAL A 25 -8.42 -6.81 -0.03
C VAL A 25 -9.83 -6.51 -0.50
N ASP A 26 -10.66 -5.93 0.37
CA ASP A 26 -12.04 -5.60 0.05
C ASP A 26 -12.12 -4.46 -0.98
N ALA A 27 -11.27 -3.44 -0.86
CA ALA A 27 -11.24 -2.27 -1.73
C ALA A 27 -10.75 -2.61 -3.15
N THR A 28 -9.69 -3.42 -3.28
CA THR A 28 -9.14 -3.76 -4.60
C THR A 28 -9.77 -5.01 -5.23
N GLY A 29 -10.51 -5.80 -4.45
CA GLY A 29 -11.08 -7.09 -4.87
C GLY A 29 -10.03 -8.18 -5.15
N GLU A 30 -8.79 -7.97 -4.70
CA GLU A 30 -7.66 -8.87 -5.00
C GLU A 30 -7.43 -9.87 -3.86
N PRO A 31 -6.92 -11.08 -4.16
CA PRO A 31 -6.67 -12.07 -3.13
C PRO A 31 -5.70 -11.58 -2.05
N ARG A 32 -5.97 -11.96 -0.80
CA ARG A 32 -5.17 -11.58 0.38
C ARG A 32 -3.68 -11.85 0.26
N TYR A 33 -3.28 -12.94 -0.40
CA TYR A 33 -1.86 -13.27 -0.61
C TYR A 33 -1.17 -12.24 -1.51
N LYS A 34 -1.85 -11.78 -2.57
CA LYS A 34 -1.33 -10.81 -3.52
C LYS A 34 -1.15 -9.46 -2.85
N ILE A 35 -2.15 -9.01 -2.07
CA ILE A 35 -2.04 -7.81 -1.24
C ILE A 35 -0.88 -7.92 -0.25
N HIS A 36 -0.72 -9.06 0.43
CA HIS A 36 0.40 -9.28 1.35
C HIS A 36 1.76 -9.12 0.66
N GLU A 37 1.93 -9.72 -0.53
CA GLU A 37 3.15 -9.61 -1.32
C GLU A 37 3.45 -8.16 -1.72
N ARG A 38 2.42 -7.43 -2.19
CA ARG A 38 2.58 -6.01 -2.55
C ARG A 38 2.95 -5.14 -1.34
N LEU A 39 2.25 -5.32 -0.21
CA LEU A 39 2.53 -4.57 1.03
C LEU A 39 3.98 -4.79 1.51
N LYS A 40 4.48 -6.04 1.45
CA LYS A 40 5.89 -6.33 1.76
C LYS A 40 6.85 -5.57 0.86
N LEU A 41 6.60 -5.56 -0.45
CA LEU A 41 7.45 -4.88 -1.42
C LEU A 41 7.44 -3.37 -1.22
N LEU A 42 6.26 -2.77 -1.07
CA LEU A 42 6.08 -1.33 -0.83
C LEU A 42 6.71 -0.88 0.50
N THR A 43 6.64 -1.72 1.53
CA THR A 43 7.30 -1.47 2.82
C THR A 43 8.83 -1.54 2.66
N ALA A 44 9.34 -2.54 1.95
CA ALA A 44 10.78 -2.73 1.76
C ALA A 44 11.47 -1.57 1.01
N VAL A 45 10.74 -0.89 0.11
CA VAL A 45 11.22 0.31 -0.58
C VAL A 45 10.89 1.61 0.14
N GLY A 46 10.22 1.55 1.29
CA GLY A 46 9.94 2.70 2.16
C GLY A 46 8.76 3.56 1.73
N TYR A 47 7.90 3.10 0.83
CA TYR A 47 6.73 3.88 0.40
C TYR A 47 5.62 3.88 1.44
N ILE A 48 5.49 2.78 2.19
CA ILE A 48 4.50 2.60 3.25
C ILE A 48 5.17 2.01 4.50
N GLU A 49 4.49 2.09 5.64
CA GLU A 49 4.92 1.44 6.87
C GLU A 49 3.75 0.72 7.54
N ASN A 50 4.01 -0.43 8.16
CA ASN A 50 3.06 -1.09 9.06
C ASN A 50 3.13 -0.44 10.44
N ILE A 51 2.20 0.48 10.72
CA ILE A 51 2.15 1.23 11.96
C ILE A 51 1.51 0.44 13.12
N HIS A 52 0.90 -0.72 12.82
CA HIS A 52 0.34 -1.60 13.84
C HIS A 52 0.30 -3.06 13.37
N GLU A 53 1.34 -3.82 13.74
CA GLU A 53 1.58 -5.18 13.25
C GLU A 53 0.41 -6.15 13.51
N SER A 54 -0.21 -6.07 14.69
CA SER A 54 -1.24 -7.03 15.10
C SER A 54 -2.52 -6.96 14.25
N THR A 55 -2.86 -5.78 13.72
CA THR A 55 -3.99 -5.59 12.79
C THR A 55 -3.55 -5.48 11.34
N ALA A 56 -2.24 -5.51 11.08
CA ALA A 56 -1.65 -5.21 9.79
C ALA A 56 -2.18 -3.87 9.22
N LEU A 57 -2.07 -2.80 10.01
CA LEU A 57 -2.47 -1.44 9.64
C LEU A 57 -1.30 -0.71 8.98
N TYR A 58 -1.50 -0.22 7.77
CA TYR A 58 -0.47 0.44 6.98
C TYR A 58 -0.79 1.91 6.76
N GLU A 59 0.23 2.74 6.67
CA GLU A 59 0.14 4.17 6.37
C GLU A 59 1.18 4.53 5.31
N ILE A 60 0.87 5.53 4.46
CA ILE A 60 1.81 6.05 3.48
C ILE A 60 2.94 6.84 4.16
N ARG A 61 4.18 6.65 3.69
CA ARG A 61 5.36 7.39 4.14
C ARG A 61 5.89 8.31 3.07
N THR A 62 6.08 7.77 1.88
CA THR A 62 6.56 8.52 0.72
C THR A 62 5.78 8.03 -0.49
N ASP A 63 4.99 8.91 -1.13
CA ASP A 63 4.38 8.56 -2.40
C ASP A 63 5.38 8.79 -3.54
N PRO A 64 5.90 7.74 -4.21
CA PRO A 64 6.81 7.89 -5.35
C PRO A 64 6.16 8.59 -6.54
N ARG A 65 4.83 8.71 -6.59
CA ARG A 65 4.07 9.35 -7.68
C ARG A 65 3.94 10.85 -7.47
N ALA A 66 4.11 11.34 -6.25
CA ALA A 66 4.03 12.77 -5.94
C ALA A 66 5.24 13.57 -6.46
N ALA A 67 6.37 12.92 -6.77
CA ALA A 67 7.59 13.57 -7.25
C ALA A 67 7.61 13.90 -8.77
N SER A 68 6.58 13.52 -9.52
CA SER A 68 6.49 13.71 -10.98
C SER A 68 5.50 14.82 -11.37
N GLY A 69 5.47 15.88 -10.57
CA GLY A 69 4.64 17.06 -10.82
C GLY A 69 5.47 18.34 -10.76
N GLU A 70 6.42 18.50 -11.69
CA GLU A 70 6.94 19.78 -12.21
C GLU A 70 7.82 19.54 -13.46
#